data_AF-A0A7V4PD10-F1
#
_entry.id   AF-A0A7V4PD10-F1
#
_cell.length_a   1.000
_cell.length_b   1.000
_cell.length_c   1.000
_cell.angle_alpha   90.00
_cell.angle_beta   90.00
_cell.angle_gamma   90.00
#
_symmetry.space_group_name_H-M   'P 1'
#
loop_
_entity.id
_entity.type
_entity.pdbx_description
1 polymer ?
#
loop_
_entity_poly.entity_id
_entity_poly.type
_entity_poly.pdbx_seq_one_letter_code
_entity_poly.pdbx_strand_id
1 'polypeptide(L)'
;MRSALGTAVILAIVVAAGRAQPPAAPPAPGTRGNADNVPYIGKSDPQGNPVRLAKATGHVSNYSEDKVAPYTLPEPLVLASGERVASADDWWQRRRPEILKVFETEVYGRVPATAPRVTWEVVESGTSYRDGLGTLRRVVGRMGDAADGPAMNLTVYSP
;
A
#
# COMPACT_ATOMS: atom_id res chain seq x y z
N MET A 1 -24.01 -57.47 34.20
CA MET A 1 -23.36 -56.32 34.85
C MET A 1 -21.85 -56.47 34.66
N ARG A 2 -21.33 -56.01 33.52
CA ARG A 2 -20.37 -54.90 33.35
C ARG A 2 -19.08 -55.04 34.15
N SER A 3 -18.02 -55.52 33.49
CA SER A 3 -16.63 -55.17 33.80
C SER A 3 -15.90 -54.91 32.49
N ALA A 4 -15.28 -53.74 32.36
CA ALA A 4 -14.72 -53.20 31.13
C ALA A 4 -13.21 -53.46 31.07
N LEU A 5 -12.72 -54.01 29.95
CA LEU A 5 -11.30 -53.98 29.60
C LEU A 5 -11.02 -52.68 28.83
N GLY A 6 -10.14 -51.84 29.39
CA GLY A 6 -9.62 -50.64 28.73
C GLY A 6 -8.39 -50.97 27.90
N THR A 7 -8.47 -50.73 26.59
CA THR A 7 -7.32 -50.77 25.67
C THR A 7 -6.68 -49.38 25.64
N ALA A 8 -5.45 -49.27 26.14
CA ALA A 8 -4.66 -48.05 26.04
C ALA A 8 -4.01 -47.96 24.65
N VAL A 9 -4.39 -46.93 23.87
CA VAL A 9 -3.70 -46.57 22.63
C VAL A 9 -2.66 -45.50 22.97
N ILE A 10 -1.38 -45.84 22.84
CA ILE A 10 -0.27 -44.90 22.97
C ILE A 10 -0.15 -44.13 21.65
N LEU A 11 -0.56 -42.87 21.66
CA LEU A 11 -0.36 -41.94 20.54
C LEU A 11 1.07 -41.38 20.61
N ALA A 12 1.95 -41.83 19.72
CA ALA A 12 3.26 -41.24 19.55
C ALA A 12 3.14 -39.93 18.74
N ILE A 13 3.25 -38.79 19.41
CA ILE A 13 3.35 -37.48 18.74
C ILE A 13 4.78 -37.32 18.26
N VAL A 14 4.99 -37.44 16.95
CA VAL A 14 6.24 -37.03 16.29
C VAL A 14 6.20 -35.51 16.14
N VAL A 15 6.90 -34.79 17.00
CA VAL A 15 7.14 -33.35 16.82
C VAL A 15 8.22 -33.19 15.77
N ALA A 16 7.82 -32.96 14.51
CA ALA A 16 8.74 -32.53 13.48
C ALA A 16 9.16 -31.08 13.78
N ALA A 17 10.38 -30.89 14.27
CA ALA A 17 10.99 -29.57 14.36
C ALA A 17 11.13 -29.01 12.94
N GLY A 18 10.27 -28.04 12.59
CA GLY A 18 10.36 -27.33 11.32
C GLY A 18 11.70 -26.61 11.24
N ARG A 19 12.61 -27.06 10.37
CA ARG A 19 13.81 -26.29 10.03
C ARG A 19 13.35 -25.02 9.32
N ALA A 20 13.64 -23.87 9.90
CA ALA A 20 13.47 -22.59 9.20
C ALA A 20 14.31 -22.64 7.92
N GLN A 21 13.66 -22.48 6.77
CA GLN A 21 14.35 -22.31 5.49
C GLN A 21 15.22 -21.03 5.61
N PRO A 22 16.53 -21.08 5.33
CA PRO A 22 17.32 -19.87 5.24
C PRO A 22 16.69 -18.93 4.20
N PRO A 23 16.75 -17.60 4.41
CA PRO A 23 16.19 -16.66 3.45
C PRO A 23 16.76 -16.97 2.06
N ALA A 24 15.86 -17.10 1.09
CA ALA A 24 16.27 -17.36 -0.28
C ALA A 24 17.26 -16.29 -0.72
N ALA A 25 18.33 -16.71 -1.40
CA ALA A 25 19.26 -15.75 -2.01
C ALA A 25 18.46 -14.81 -2.94
N PRO A 26 18.78 -13.50 -2.95
CA PRO A 26 18.07 -12.56 -3.80
C PRO A 26 18.21 -12.98 -5.28
N PRO A 27 17.15 -12.80 -6.08
CA PRO A 27 17.18 -13.17 -7.49
C PRO A 27 18.25 -12.39 -8.24
N ALA A 28 18.80 -13.00 -9.30
CA ALA A 28 19.82 -12.35 -10.11
C ALA A 28 19.29 -11.03 -10.73
N PRO A 29 20.14 -10.00 -10.87
CA PRO A 29 19.76 -8.76 -11.57
C PRO A 29 19.26 -9.03 -12.99
N GLY A 30 18.22 -8.32 -13.41
CA GLY A 30 17.64 -8.43 -14.74
C GLY A 30 16.67 -9.61 -14.91
N THR A 31 16.43 -10.41 -13.86
CA THR A 31 15.33 -11.39 -13.84
C THR A 31 13.96 -10.76 -14.01
N ARG A 32 13.83 -9.46 -13.74
CA ARG A 32 12.67 -8.62 -14.01
C ARG A 32 13.11 -7.26 -14.56
N GLY A 33 12.22 -6.59 -15.29
CA GLY A 33 12.50 -5.28 -15.89
C GLY A 33 13.31 -5.42 -17.19
N ASN A 34 14.22 -4.47 -17.45
CA ASN A 34 15.04 -4.48 -18.65
C ASN A 34 16.40 -5.15 -18.41
N ALA A 35 16.58 -6.37 -18.91
CA ALA A 35 17.82 -7.13 -18.78
C ALA A 35 19.00 -6.51 -19.55
N ASP A 36 18.74 -5.75 -20.62
CA ASP A 36 19.77 -5.04 -21.39
C ASP A 36 20.44 -3.95 -20.54
N ASN A 37 19.77 -3.51 -19.47
CA ASN A 37 20.29 -2.53 -18.53
C ASN A 37 21.19 -3.13 -17.43
N VAL A 38 21.32 -4.46 -17.34
CA VAL A 38 22.17 -5.12 -16.32
C VAL A 38 23.63 -4.64 -16.36
N PRO A 39 24.30 -4.51 -17.52
CA PRO A 39 25.67 -3.99 -17.59
C PRO A 39 25.81 -2.54 -17.11
N TYR A 40 24.69 -1.81 -16.97
CA TYR A 40 24.63 -0.40 -16.61
C TYR A 40 24.21 -0.14 -15.16
N ILE A 41 24.00 -1.18 -14.34
CA ILE A 41 23.68 -1.02 -12.92
C ILE A 41 24.76 -0.17 -12.21
N GLY A 42 24.32 0.93 -11.58
CA GLY A 42 25.21 1.87 -10.87
C GLY A 42 25.82 2.97 -11.75
N LYS A 43 25.53 2.98 -13.05
CA LYS A 43 25.91 4.03 -14.01
C LYS A 43 24.70 4.45 -14.87
N SER A 44 24.94 5.35 -15.81
CA SER A 44 23.95 5.67 -16.84
C SER A 44 23.97 4.65 -17.97
N ASP A 45 22.81 4.42 -18.59
CA ASP A 45 22.69 3.71 -19.86
C ASP A 45 23.29 4.55 -21.03
N PRO A 46 23.38 4.02 -22.27
CA PRO A 46 23.90 4.76 -23.41
C PRO A 46 23.13 6.04 -23.76
N GLN A 47 21.89 6.17 -23.29
CA GLN A 47 21.03 7.34 -23.47
C GLN A 47 21.16 8.34 -22.31
N GLY A 48 22.00 8.06 -21.32
CA GLY A 48 22.25 8.92 -20.17
C GLY A 48 21.32 8.70 -18.98
N ASN A 49 20.37 7.75 -19.06
CA ASN A 49 19.40 7.51 -17.99
C ASN A 49 20.02 6.77 -16.81
N PRO A 50 19.66 7.13 -15.56
CA PRO A 50 20.23 6.52 -14.38
C PRO A 50 19.67 5.10 -14.14
N VAL A 51 20.48 4.05 -14.32
CA VAL A 51 20.00 2.68 -14.10
C VAL A 51 19.92 2.34 -12.61
N ARG A 52 18.80 1.73 -12.21
CA ARG A 52 18.51 1.32 -10.83
C ARG A 52 18.22 -0.17 -10.77
N LEU A 53 18.75 -0.82 -9.74
CA LEU A 53 18.48 -2.22 -9.39
C LEU A 53 17.68 -2.27 -8.08
N ALA A 54 16.48 -2.82 -8.13
CA ALA A 54 15.75 -3.23 -6.93
C ALA A 54 16.29 -4.59 -6.46
N LYS A 55 17.25 -4.58 -5.53
CA LYS A 55 17.97 -5.78 -5.06
C LYS A 55 17.04 -6.91 -4.57
N ALA A 56 15.92 -6.56 -3.94
CA ALA A 56 14.98 -7.54 -3.39
C ALA A 56 14.25 -8.36 -4.47
N THR A 57 14.03 -7.78 -5.65
CA THR A 57 13.26 -8.40 -6.73
C THR A 57 14.10 -8.73 -7.96
N GLY A 58 15.37 -8.31 -7.98
CA GLY A 58 16.24 -8.40 -9.17
C GLY A 58 15.80 -7.46 -10.30
N HIS A 59 14.83 -6.57 -10.07
CA HIS A 59 14.27 -5.71 -11.10
C HIS A 59 15.26 -4.62 -11.50
N VAL A 60 15.53 -4.51 -12.80
CA VAL A 60 16.34 -3.44 -13.38
C VAL A 60 15.43 -2.50 -14.16
N SER A 61 15.47 -1.20 -13.82
CA SER A 61 14.59 -0.20 -14.43
C SER A 61 14.71 -0.17 -15.96
N ASN A 62 13.57 -0.06 -16.63
CA ASN A 62 13.51 0.21 -18.07
C ASN A 62 13.41 1.72 -18.33
N TYR A 63 14.21 2.22 -19.27
CA TYR A 63 14.17 3.60 -19.78
C TYR A 63 14.00 3.66 -21.31
N SER A 64 13.86 2.51 -21.97
CA SER A 64 13.74 2.39 -23.41
C SER A 64 12.28 2.07 -23.76
N GLU A 65 11.63 2.95 -24.52
CA GLU A 65 10.21 2.81 -24.89
C GLU A 65 9.94 1.53 -25.69
N ASP A 66 10.87 1.13 -26.55
CA ASP A 66 10.81 -0.11 -27.35
C ASP A 66 10.88 -1.39 -26.50
N LYS A 67 11.21 -1.26 -25.21
CA LYS A 67 11.27 -2.36 -24.24
C LYS A 67 10.07 -2.40 -23.31
N VAL A 68 9.11 -1.47 -23.47
CA VAL A 68 7.83 -1.53 -22.76
C VAL A 68 7.02 -2.68 -23.32
N ALA A 69 6.67 -3.63 -22.46
CA ALA A 69 5.80 -4.74 -22.85
C ALA A 69 4.40 -4.21 -23.19
N PRO A 70 3.72 -4.75 -24.22
CA PRO A 70 2.33 -4.42 -24.49
C PRO A 70 1.44 -4.72 -23.27
N TYR A 71 0.49 -3.84 -23.00
CA TYR A 71 -0.49 -4.01 -21.91
C TYR A 71 -1.87 -3.55 -22.37
N THR A 72 -2.90 -4.02 -21.67
CA THR A 72 -4.29 -3.60 -21.88
C THR A 72 -4.80 -3.02 -20.56
N LEU A 73 -5.33 -1.81 -20.63
CA LEU A 73 -5.93 -1.17 -19.46
C LEU A 73 -7.35 -1.72 -19.25
N PRO A 74 -7.77 -1.93 -17.99
CA PRO A 74 -9.16 -2.25 -17.70
C PRO A 74 -10.08 -1.11 -18.14
N GLU A 75 -11.21 -1.46 -18.74
CA GLU A 75 -12.21 -0.47 -19.16
C GLU A 75 -12.87 0.19 -17.93
N PRO A 76 -12.73 1.52 -17.73
CA PRO A 76 -13.24 2.17 -16.54
C PRO A 76 -14.77 2.26 -16.56
N LEU A 77 -15.39 2.35 -17.76
CA LEU A 77 -16.83 2.47 -17.95
C LEU A 77 -17.51 1.13 -18.27
N VAL A 78 -16.92 0.03 -17.79
CA VAL A 78 -17.50 -1.30 -17.84
C VAL A 78 -17.51 -1.83 -16.41
N LEU A 79 -18.69 -2.25 -15.94
CA LEU A 79 -18.86 -2.87 -14.63
C LEU A 79 -18.15 -4.21 -14.58
N ALA A 80 -17.89 -4.73 -13.38
CA ALA A 80 -17.34 -6.08 -13.22
C ALA A 80 -18.22 -7.17 -13.86
N SER A 81 -19.52 -6.89 -14.04
CA SER A 81 -20.46 -7.76 -14.75
C SER A 81 -20.30 -7.76 -16.28
N GLY A 82 -19.55 -6.81 -16.84
CA GLY A 82 -19.41 -6.58 -18.30
C GLY A 82 -20.40 -5.58 -18.89
N GLU A 83 -21.36 -5.08 -18.11
CA GLU A 83 -22.31 -4.06 -18.56
C GLU A 83 -21.65 -2.69 -18.67
N ARG A 84 -21.99 -1.93 -19.72
CA ARG A 84 -21.46 -0.59 -19.95
C ARG A 84 -22.12 0.42 -19.01
N VAL A 85 -21.30 1.25 -18.37
CA VAL A 85 -21.74 2.42 -17.61
C VAL A 85 -22.20 3.49 -18.60
N ALA A 86 -23.49 3.77 -18.66
CA ALA A 86 -24.09 4.66 -19.66
C ALA A 86 -24.41 6.06 -19.12
N SER A 87 -24.43 6.23 -17.80
CA SER A 87 -24.84 7.48 -17.15
C SER A 87 -23.96 7.84 -15.94
N ALA A 88 -24.06 9.10 -15.49
CA ALA A 88 -23.43 9.55 -14.26
C ALA A 88 -24.00 8.82 -13.02
N ASP A 89 -25.30 8.50 -13.03
CA ASP A 89 -25.94 7.78 -11.93
C ASP A 89 -25.40 6.34 -11.84
N ASP A 90 -25.26 5.64 -12.98
CA ASP A 90 -24.61 4.31 -13.02
C ASP A 90 -23.18 4.37 -12.47
N TRP A 91 -22.44 5.43 -12.80
CA TRP A 91 -21.09 5.62 -12.28
C TRP A 91 -21.09 5.76 -10.75
N TRP A 92 -21.87 6.69 -10.21
CA TRP A 92 -21.86 7.00 -8.78
C TRP A 92 -22.43 5.88 -7.92
N GLN A 93 -23.47 5.21 -8.40
CA GLN A 93 -24.18 4.18 -7.64
C GLN A 93 -23.59 2.79 -7.81
N ARG A 94 -22.93 2.49 -8.94
CA ARG A 94 -22.45 1.13 -9.26
C ARG A 94 -20.94 1.08 -9.48
N ARG A 95 -20.42 1.75 -10.52
CA ARG A 95 -19.02 1.56 -10.95
C ARG A 95 -17.99 2.12 -9.97
N ARG A 96 -18.22 3.31 -9.44
CA ARG A 96 -17.31 3.94 -8.48
C ARG A 96 -17.16 3.11 -7.20
N PRO A 97 -18.25 2.59 -6.57
CA PRO A 97 -18.13 1.64 -5.46
C PRO A 97 -17.31 0.39 -5.79
N GLU A 98 -17.46 -0.21 -6.99
CA GLU A 98 -16.65 -1.36 -7.40
C GLU A 98 -15.16 -1.03 -7.47
N ILE A 99 -14.81 0.09 -8.12
CA ILE A 99 -13.41 0.53 -8.24
C ILE A 99 -12.82 0.79 -6.86
N LEU A 100 -13.54 1.53 -6.00
CA LEU A 100 -13.11 1.76 -4.62
C LEU A 100 -12.86 0.45 -3.89
N LYS A 101 -13.75 -0.54 -4.07
CA LYS A 101 -13.59 -1.84 -3.44
C LYS A 101 -12.31 -2.54 -3.87
N VAL A 102 -11.96 -2.50 -5.16
CA VAL A 102 -10.71 -3.08 -5.67
C VAL A 102 -9.49 -2.39 -5.07
N PHE A 103 -9.49 -1.05 -5.00
CA PHE A 103 -8.38 -0.31 -4.40
C PHE A 103 -8.26 -0.57 -2.89
N GLU A 104 -9.38 -0.71 -2.19
CA GLU A 104 -9.44 -1.09 -0.78
C GLU A 104 -8.92 -2.50 -0.50
N THR A 105 -9.12 -3.47 -1.41
CA THR A 105 -8.72 -4.86 -1.18
C THR A 105 -7.35 -5.20 -1.71
N GLU A 106 -6.96 -4.66 -2.87
CA GLU A 106 -5.77 -5.09 -3.61
C GLU A 106 -4.60 -4.10 -3.54
N VAL A 107 -4.85 -2.82 -3.23
CA VAL A 107 -3.84 -1.76 -3.38
C VAL A 107 -3.51 -1.08 -2.05
N TYR A 108 -4.48 -0.40 -1.44
CA TYR A 108 -4.23 0.50 -0.29
C TYR A 108 -4.65 -0.11 1.05
N GLY A 109 -5.55 -1.09 1.04
CA GLY A 109 -6.20 -1.58 2.25
C GLY A 109 -7.45 -0.79 2.62
N ARG A 110 -8.23 -1.33 3.56
CA ARG A 110 -9.47 -0.74 4.05
C ARG A 110 -9.21 0.16 5.25
N VAL A 111 -9.86 1.32 5.29
CA VAL A 111 -10.02 2.06 6.54
C VAL A 111 -10.93 1.24 7.46
N PRO A 112 -10.46 0.83 8.65
CA PRO A 112 -11.27 0.00 9.54
C PRO A 112 -12.48 0.79 10.05
N ALA A 113 -13.61 0.11 10.25
CA ALA A 113 -14.81 0.72 10.83
C ALA A 113 -14.57 1.26 12.26
N THR A 114 -13.53 0.76 12.93
CA THR A 114 -13.07 1.19 14.24
C THR A 114 -12.03 2.32 14.17
N ALA A 115 -11.83 2.95 13.00
CA ALA A 115 -10.93 4.10 12.88
C ALA A 115 -11.37 5.20 13.87
N PRO A 116 -10.45 5.69 14.73
CA PRO A 116 -10.81 6.63 15.78
C PRO A 116 -11.23 7.99 15.20
N ARG A 117 -12.15 8.66 15.89
CA ARG A 117 -12.47 10.06 15.60
C ARG A 117 -11.24 10.94 15.84
N VAL A 118 -11.10 11.98 15.03
CA VAL A 118 -10.12 13.05 15.28
C VAL A 118 -10.83 14.24 15.93
N THR A 119 -10.37 14.64 17.11
CA THR A 119 -10.82 15.85 17.81
C THR A 119 -9.80 16.96 17.59
N TRP A 120 -10.25 18.11 17.11
CA TRP A 120 -9.37 19.23 16.73
C TRP A 120 -9.39 20.34 17.77
N GLU A 121 -8.19 20.81 18.13
CA GLU A 121 -7.97 21.87 19.10
C GLU A 121 -7.08 22.95 18.48
N VAL A 122 -7.51 24.21 18.53
CA VAL A 122 -6.66 25.35 18.12
C VAL A 122 -5.75 25.69 19.30
N VAL A 123 -4.44 25.51 19.13
CA VAL A 123 -3.45 25.77 20.17
C VAL A 123 -2.74 27.11 19.98
N GLU A 124 -2.81 27.67 18.77
CA GLU A 124 -2.31 29.01 18.45
C GLU A 124 -3.13 29.61 17.32
N SER A 125 -3.44 30.90 17.39
CA SER A 125 -4.19 31.61 16.35
C SER A 125 -3.82 33.09 16.33
N GLY A 126 -3.87 33.69 15.14
CA GLY A 126 -3.72 35.14 14.97
C GLY A 126 -2.26 35.63 14.97
N THR A 127 -1.29 34.71 14.96
CA THR A 127 0.12 35.06 14.83
C THR A 127 0.37 35.67 13.45
N SER A 128 0.87 36.91 13.39
CA SER A 128 1.24 37.57 12.13
C SER A 128 2.33 36.76 11.41
N TYR A 129 2.18 36.60 10.10
CA TYR A 129 3.13 35.91 9.23
C TYR A 129 3.50 36.79 8.03
N ARG A 130 4.79 36.76 7.64
CA ARG A 130 5.36 37.57 6.53
C ARG A 130 4.93 39.04 6.58
N ASP A 131 5.36 39.75 7.61
CA ASP A 131 5.13 41.20 7.77
C ASP A 131 3.64 41.60 7.71
N GLY A 132 2.75 40.75 8.20
CA GLY A 132 1.31 41.00 8.24
C GLY A 132 0.56 40.64 6.95
N LEU A 133 1.21 40.00 5.98
CA LEU A 133 0.56 39.50 4.76
C LEU A 133 -0.28 38.22 4.98
N GLY A 134 -0.30 37.71 6.21
CA GLY A 134 -1.16 36.61 6.59
C GLY A 134 -1.13 36.32 8.08
N THR A 135 -1.93 35.34 8.45
CA THR A 135 -2.06 34.81 9.81
C THR A 135 -1.68 33.34 9.86
N LEU A 136 -0.98 32.96 10.92
CA LEU A 136 -0.66 31.58 11.26
C LEU A 136 -1.64 31.08 12.33
N ARG A 137 -2.10 29.84 12.14
CA ARG A 137 -2.86 29.07 13.13
C ARG A 137 -2.25 27.68 13.30
N ARG A 138 -2.01 27.25 14.54
CA ARG A 138 -1.64 25.85 14.86
C ARG A 138 -2.85 25.12 15.41
N VAL A 139 -3.11 23.94 14.85
CA VAL A 139 -4.22 23.08 15.23
C VAL A 139 -3.66 21.68 15.50
N VAL A 140 -4.07 21.08 16.61
CA VAL A 140 -3.72 19.70 16.96
C VAL A 140 -4.96 18.82 16.78
N GLY A 141 -4.84 17.77 15.98
CA GLY A 141 -5.85 16.72 15.83
C GLY A 141 -5.49 15.50 16.66
N ARG A 142 -6.21 15.26 17.75
CA ARG A 142 -6.03 14.09 18.62
C ARG A 142 -6.88 12.92 18.14
N MET A 143 -6.27 11.74 17.97
CA MET A 143 -6.94 10.55 17.47
C MET A 143 -7.42 9.67 18.63
N GLY A 144 -8.74 9.53 18.76
CA GLY A 144 -9.36 8.75 19.84
C GLY A 144 -9.33 9.47 21.19
N ASP A 145 -9.70 8.75 22.24
CA ASP A 145 -9.94 9.33 23.58
C ASP A 145 -8.77 9.10 24.56
N ALA A 146 -7.74 8.36 24.15
CA ALA A 146 -6.57 8.12 24.99
C ALA A 146 -5.75 9.40 25.16
N ALA A 147 -5.40 9.73 26.41
CA ALA A 147 -4.68 10.96 26.75
C ALA A 147 -3.30 11.06 26.08
N ASP A 148 -2.64 9.92 25.87
CA ASP A 148 -1.37 9.73 25.19
C ASP A 148 -1.54 9.14 23.78
N GLY A 149 -2.73 9.25 23.20
CA GLY A 149 -3.05 8.78 21.85
C GLY A 149 -2.29 9.55 20.75
N PRO A 150 -2.24 9.01 19.52
CA PRO A 150 -1.61 9.68 18.39
C PRO A 150 -2.21 11.07 18.13
N ALA A 151 -1.36 12.01 17.74
CA ALA A 151 -1.78 13.37 17.40
C ALA A 151 -1.16 13.85 16.08
N MET A 152 -1.92 14.64 15.33
CA MET A 152 -1.49 15.35 14.14
C MET A 152 -1.32 16.83 14.44
N ASN A 153 -0.14 17.39 14.17
CA ASN A 153 0.10 18.83 14.26
C ASN A 153 -0.06 19.47 12.89
N LEU A 154 -1.02 20.37 12.74
CA LEU A 154 -1.30 21.11 11.52
C LEU A 154 -0.94 22.59 11.72
N THR A 155 -0.16 23.14 10.80
CA THR A 155 0.06 24.60 10.70
C THR A 155 -0.69 25.11 9.48
N VAL A 156 -1.57 26.08 9.69
CA VAL A 156 -2.36 26.72 8.64
C VAL A 156 -1.89 28.16 8.48
N TYR A 157 -1.58 28.54 7.25
CA TYR A 157 -1.33 29.92 6.86
C TYR A 157 -2.54 30.41 6.06
N SER A 158 -3.16 31.49 6.51
CA SER A 158 -4.25 32.18 5.81
C SER A 158 -3.83 33.61 5.45
N PRO A 159 -4.32 34.16 4.33
CA PRO A 159 -4.21 35.59 4.07
C PRO A 159 -4.83 36.44 5.20
#